data_AF-A0A158NHD1-F1
#
_entry.id   AF-A0A158NHD1-F1
#
_cell.length_a   1.000
_cell.length_b   1.000
_cell.length_c   1.000
_cell.angle_alpha   90.00
_cell.angle_beta   90.00
_cell.angle_gamma   90.00
#
_symmetry.space_group_name_H-M   'P 1'
#
loop_
_entity.id
_entity.type
_entity.pdbx_description
1 polymer ?
#
loop_
_entity_poly.entity_id
_entity_poly.type
_entity_poly.pdbx_seq_one_letter_code
_entity_poly.pdbx_strand_id
1 'polypeptide(L)'
;MTVKNEEKRDESGNSQEAALNNEDLWGSDMYPERRGKKFQHSWFKILLGAQGRESIDKNRCEHNVYKCIKESPIIKLMMGALRSSGCEIDIRRHISCEVCNPIVTGGYDSEFNQIIICQNSAHSEDMIRGVLLHEMIHMFDYCRNKLDVKNIDHLACTEIRAANLGHCSFMGSLLQGDSSFTNIKATHQNCVKHKARLSVMAVHKVSKEVAEAAIERVFTKCYNDLEPIGRRIRRNSFDMPRAYAEGYLYGYDM
;
A
#
# COMPACT_ATOMS: atom_id res chain seq x y z
N MET A 1 3.84 -70.13 19.10
CA MET A 1 5.19 -69.64 19.51
C MET A 1 5.55 -68.51 18.57
N THR A 2 6.01 -67.38 19.13
CA THR A 2 6.82 -66.31 18.48
C THR A 2 6.21 -65.54 17.29
N VAL A 3 6.42 -64.25 17.00
CA VAL A 3 6.94 -63.01 17.59
C VAL A 3 6.76 -61.96 16.46
N LYS A 4 6.37 -60.72 16.80
CA LYS A 4 6.51 -59.41 16.11
C LYS A 4 6.83 -59.33 14.60
N ASN A 5 6.08 -58.48 13.89
CA ASN A 5 6.57 -57.22 13.28
C ASN A 5 5.47 -56.57 12.42
N GLU A 6 4.91 -55.45 12.87
CA GLU A 6 4.18 -54.52 12.00
C GLU A 6 5.19 -53.55 11.40
N GLU A 7 5.34 -53.59 10.07
CA GLU A 7 6.18 -52.70 9.29
C GLU A 7 5.61 -51.28 9.31
N LYS A 8 6.38 -50.34 9.89
CA LYS A 8 6.30 -48.93 9.55
C LYS A 8 6.80 -48.74 8.12
N ARG A 9 5.96 -48.19 7.24
CA ARG A 9 6.42 -47.55 6.00
C ARG A 9 6.57 -46.05 6.25
N ASP A 10 7.81 -45.62 6.25
CA ASP A 10 8.20 -44.22 6.12
C ASP A 10 7.89 -43.73 4.70
N GLU A 11 7.05 -42.71 4.58
CA GLU A 11 6.96 -41.88 3.38
C GLU A 11 7.52 -40.48 3.71
N SER A 12 8.85 -40.38 3.72
CA SER A 12 9.55 -39.16 3.31
C SER A 12 9.25 -38.96 1.82
N GLY A 13 8.63 -37.87 1.36
CA GLY A 13 9.06 -36.49 1.54
C GLY A 13 9.51 -35.98 0.17
N ASN A 14 8.60 -35.34 -0.58
CA ASN A 14 8.97 -34.38 -1.63
C ASN A 14 7.78 -33.52 -2.05
N SER A 15 7.35 -32.60 -1.20
CA SER A 15 6.63 -31.41 -1.63
C SER A 15 7.63 -30.25 -1.64
N GLN A 16 8.36 -30.11 -2.75
CA GLN A 16 9.06 -28.89 -3.11
C GLN A 16 8.02 -27.78 -3.37
N GLU A 17 7.41 -27.29 -2.31
CA GLU A 17 6.84 -25.95 -2.30
C GLU A 17 7.99 -25.02 -1.92
N ALA A 18 8.46 -24.26 -2.91
CA ALA A 18 9.50 -23.28 -2.74
C ALA A 18 9.04 -22.24 -1.70
N ALA A 19 9.43 -22.46 -0.45
CA ALA A 19 9.49 -21.44 0.57
C ALA A 19 10.51 -20.39 0.10
N LEU A 20 10.03 -19.40 -0.64
CA LEU A 20 10.76 -18.16 -0.87
C LEU A 20 11.03 -17.55 0.50
N ASN A 21 12.29 -17.57 0.92
CA ASN A 21 12.73 -17.00 2.18
C ASN A 21 12.33 -15.51 2.22
N ASN A 22 11.42 -15.17 3.13
CA ASN A 22 10.95 -13.79 3.34
C ASN A 22 12.12 -12.84 3.68
N GLU A 23 13.25 -13.34 4.19
CA GLU A 23 14.42 -12.53 4.54
C GLU A 23 15.14 -11.93 3.31
N ASP A 24 15.19 -12.63 2.18
CA ASP A 24 15.79 -12.11 0.93
C ASP A 24 14.86 -11.09 0.24
N LEU A 25 13.56 -11.20 0.46
CA LEU A 25 12.53 -10.38 -0.16
C LEU A 25 12.63 -8.91 0.29
N TRP A 26 12.75 -8.71 1.61
CA TRP A 26 12.87 -7.40 2.25
C TRP A 26 14.31 -6.86 2.29
N GLY A 27 15.29 -7.66 1.87
CA GLY A 27 16.69 -7.25 1.70
C GLY A 27 16.97 -6.52 0.38
N SER A 28 16.07 -6.63 -0.60
CA SER A 28 16.23 -6.03 -1.92
C SER A 28 15.83 -4.55 -1.97
N ASP A 29 16.51 -3.76 -2.80
CA ASP A 29 16.27 -2.33 -2.98
C ASP A 29 14.93 -2.08 -3.69
N MET A 30 13.93 -1.54 -2.98
CA MET A 30 12.58 -1.37 -3.53
C MET A 30 12.50 -0.31 -4.64
N TYR A 31 13.36 0.72 -4.56
CA TYR A 31 13.34 1.89 -5.45
C TYR A 31 14.75 2.13 -6.06
N PRO A 32 15.22 1.23 -6.94
CA PRO A 32 16.61 1.27 -7.43
C PRO A 32 16.96 2.54 -8.21
N GLU A 33 16.01 3.14 -8.94
CA GLU A 33 16.24 4.37 -9.72
C GLU A 33 16.68 5.56 -8.86
N ARG A 34 16.20 5.63 -7.61
CA ARG A 34 16.54 6.71 -6.66
C ARG A 34 18.01 6.75 -6.28
N ARG A 35 18.69 5.61 -6.36
CA ARG A 35 20.13 5.49 -6.04
C ARG A 35 21.02 5.57 -7.27
N GLY A 36 20.47 6.03 -8.39
CA GLY A 36 21.18 6.15 -9.67
C GLY A 36 21.46 4.80 -10.35
N LYS A 37 20.89 3.69 -9.85
CA LYS A 37 21.00 2.40 -10.55
C LYS A 37 20.13 2.46 -11.78
N LYS A 38 20.75 2.44 -12.95
CA LYS A 38 20.05 2.23 -14.21
C LYS A 38 19.64 0.76 -14.28
N PHE A 39 18.36 0.50 -14.52
CA PHE A 39 17.85 -0.85 -14.71
C PHE A 39 18.63 -1.54 -15.85
N GLN A 40 19.29 -2.66 -15.55
CA GLN A 40 20.08 -3.37 -16.55
C GLN A 40 19.18 -4.32 -17.33
N HIS A 41 19.11 -4.10 -18.65
CA HIS A 41 18.33 -4.93 -19.53
C HIS A 41 19.01 -6.27 -19.79
N SER A 42 18.26 -7.36 -19.62
CA SER A 42 18.67 -8.69 -20.05
C SER A 42 18.16 -8.93 -21.46
N TRP A 43 19.07 -9.15 -22.41
CA TRP A 43 18.73 -9.43 -23.82
C TRP A 43 17.74 -10.59 -23.99
N PHE A 44 17.85 -11.63 -23.16
CA PHE A 44 16.92 -12.76 -23.16
C PHE A 44 15.50 -12.35 -22.73
N LYS A 45 15.39 -11.45 -21.74
CA LYS A 45 14.10 -10.93 -21.28
C LYS A 45 13.48 -9.93 -22.27
N ILE A 46 14.29 -9.16 -22.99
CA ILE A 46 13.80 -8.31 -24.09
C ILE A 46 13.24 -9.18 -25.22
N LEU A 47 13.96 -10.24 -25.62
CA LEU A 47 13.52 -11.16 -26.68
C LEU A 47 12.20 -11.86 -26.34
N LEU A 48 12.01 -12.21 -25.06
CA LEU A 48 10.76 -12.78 -24.54
C LEU A 48 9.66 -11.73 -24.27
N GLY A 49 9.90 -10.45 -24.56
CA GLY A 49 8.94 -9.36 -24.34
C GLY A 49 8.68 -9.00 -22.88
N ALA A 50 9.51 -9.49 -21.95
CA ALA A 50 9.41 -9.24 -20.51
C ALA A 50 10.13 -7.95 -20.06
N GLN A 51 10.92 -7.32 -20.93
CA GLN A 51 11.61 -6.03 -20.73
C GLN A 51 11.59 -5.21 -22.04
N GLY A 52 11.87 -3.90 -21.98
CA GLY A 52 11.90 -3.02 -23.16
C GLY A 52 10.62 -2.22 -23.42
N ARG A 53 9.68 -2.21 -22.47
CA ARG A 53 8.42 -1.43 -22.52
C ARG A 53 8.40 -0.26 -21.55
N GLU A 54 9.52 0.05 -20.92
CA GLU A 54 9.62 0.97 -19.79
C GLU A 54 9.12 2.38 -20.14
N SER A 55 9.41 2.88 -21.35
CA SER A 55 8.90 4.18 -21.81
C SER A 55 7.37 4.19 -22.01
N ILE A 56 6.83 3.08 -22.53
CA ILE A 56 5.38 2.91 -22.73
C ILE A 56 4.68 2.79 -21.38
N ASP A 57 5.24 1.99 -20.47
CA ASP A 57 4.72 1.79 -19.12
C ASP A 57 4.77 3.08 -18.31
N LYS A 58 5.84 3.87 -18.46
CA LYS A 58 5.94 5.22 -17.87
C LYS A 58 4.85 6.15 -18.37
N ASN A 59 4.70 6.28 -19.69
CA ASN A 59 3.67 7.13 -20.29
C ASN A 59 2.26 6.70 -19.87
N ARG A 60 2.00 5.38 -19.79
CA ARG A 60 0.72 4.84 -19.31
C ARG A 60 0.49 5.18 -17.84
N CYS A 61 1.52 5.04 -17.00
CA CYS A 61 1.48 5.41 -15.59
C CYS A 61 1.17 6.90 -15.43
N GLU A 62 1.91 7.80 -16.09
CA GLU A 62 1.70 9.25 -16.02
C GLU A 62 0.31 9.66 -16.53
N HIS A 63 -0.16 9.03 -17.61
CA HIS A 63 -1.52 9.26 -18.12
C HIS A 63 -2.59 8.88 -17.09
N ASN A 64 -2.48 7.71 -16.48
CA ASN A 64 -3.42 7.24 -15.46
C ASN A 64 -3.36 8.09 -14.18
N VAL A 65 -2.17 8.57 -13.78
CA VAL A 65 -2.01 9.52 -12.68
C VAL A 65 -2.77 10.80 -12.98
N TYR A 66 -2.53 11.39 -14.15
CA TYR A 66 -3.21 12.60 -14.57
C TYR A 66 -4.74 12.43 -14.59
N LYS A 67 -5.22 11.29 -15.10
CA LYS A 67 -6.64 10.95 -15.10
C LYS A 67 -7.20 10.83 -13.69
N CYS A 68 -6.51 10.13 -12.78
CA CYS A 68 -6.91 10.01 -11.38
C CYS A 68 -7.05 11.39 -10.71
N ILE A 69 -6.07 12.26 -10.91
CA ILE A 69 -6.07 13.62 -10.35
C ILE A 69 -7.22 14.45 -10.93
N LYS A 70 -7.46 14.36 -12.23
CA LYS A 70 -8.48 15.16 -12.92
C LYS A 70 -9.90 14.68 -12.67
N GLU A 71 -10.11 13.37 -12.50
CA GLU A 71 -11.44 12.77 -12.55
C GLU A 71 -11.86 12.11 -11.23
N SER A 72 -10.92 11.64 -10.41
CA SER A 72 -11.26 10.88 -9.20
C SER A 72 -11.63 11.81 -8.04
N PRO A 73 -12.86 11.74 -7.50
CA PRO A 73 -13.28 12.61 -6.39
C PRO A 73 -12.40 12.43 -5.15
N ILE A 74 -11.96 11.19 -4.86
CA ILE A 74 -11.16 10.91 -3.67
C ILE A 74 -9.75 11.50 -3.77
N ILE A 75 -9.15 11.50 -4.97
CA ILE A 75 -7.83 12.09 -5.18
C ILE A 75 -7.91 13.61 -5.14
N LYS A 76 -8.97 14.21 -5.70
CA LYS A 76 -9.21 15.66 -5.56
C LYS A 76 -9.41 16.08 -4.11
N LEU A 77 -10.13 15.29 -3.31
CA LEU A 77 -10.27 15.52 -1.88
C LEU A 77 -8.91 15.54 -1.18
N MET A 78 -8.05 14.56 -1.47
CA MET A 78 -6.70 14.53 -0.91
C MET A 78 -5.86 15.75 -1.32
N MET A 79 -5.94 16.19 -2.59
CA MET A 79 -5.25 17.39 -3.05
C MET A 79 -5.73 18.65 -2.32
N GLY A 80 -7.04 18.81 -2.15
CA GLY A 80 -7.63 19.93 -1.40
C GLY A 80 -7.23 19.89 0.08
N ALA A 81 -7.23 18.71 0.69
CA ALA A 81 -6.82 18.52 2.09
C ALA A 81 -5.35 18.90 2.31
N LEU A 82 -4.45 18.42 1.44
CA LEU A 82 -3.03 18.73 1.50
C LEU A 82 -2.73 20.21 1.26
N ARG A 83 -3.36 20.83 0.26
CA ARG A 83 -3.27 22.27 0.00
C ARG A 83 -3.72 23.09 1.21
N SER A 84 -4.85 22.74 1.80
CA SER A 84 -5.41 23.43 2.97
C SER A 84 -4.59 23.21 4.25
N SER A 85 -3.79 22.15 4.27
CA SER A 85 -2.85 21.84 5.37
C SER A 85 -1.47 22.48 5.18
N GLY A 86 -1.26 23.24 4.10
CA GLY A 86 0.00 23.93 3.80
C GLY A 86 1.06 23.07 3.09
N CYS A 87 0.67 21.91 2.56
CA CYS A 87 1.53 20.99 1.80
C CYS A 87 0.95 20.72 0.40
N GLU A 88 0.72 21.80 -0.34
CA GLU A 88 0.22 21.73 -1.71
C GLU A 88 1.12 20.84 -2.60
N ILE A 89 0.48 19.95 -3.35
CA ILE A 89 1.15 19.03 -4.28
C ILE A 89 1.26 19.68 -5.66
N ASP A 90 2.49 19.98 -6.09
CA ASP A 90 2.84 20.02 -7.51
C ASP A 90 3.04 18.59 -8.06
N ILE A 91 2.18 18.18 -8.98
CA ILE A 91 2.15 16.84 -9.59
C ILE A 91 3.51 16.48 -10.23
N ARG A 92 4.18 17.44 -10.89
CA ARG A 92 5.45 17.20 -11.58
C ARG A 92 6.62 17.03 -10.61
N ARG A 93 6.52 17.61 -9.41
CA ARG A 93 7.55 17.56 -8.38
C ARG A 93 7.32 16.48 -7.34
N HIS A 94 6.08 16.16 -7.02
CA HIS A 94 5.74 15.29 -5.89
C HIS A 94 5.24 13.91 -6.32
N ILE A 95 5.00 13.64 -7.61
CA ILE A 95 4.60 12.31 -8.09
C ILE A 95 5.56 11.86 -9.20
N SER A 96 6.04 10.62 -9.11
CA SER A 96 6.98 10.03 -10.06
C SER A 96 6.60 8.60 -10.43
N CYS A 97 6.62 8.28 -11.73
CA CYS A 97 6.49 6.92 -12.25
C CYS A 97 7.89 6.34 -12.49
N GLU A 98 8.21 5.26 -11.78
CA GLU A 98 9.55 4.64 -11.75
C GLU A 98 9.47 3.12 -11.87
N VAL A 99 10.56 2.48 -12.28
CA VAL A 99 10.70 1.02 -12.18
C VAL A 99 11.10 0.65 -10.75
N CYS A 100 10.25 -0.14 -10.10
CA CYS A 100 10.46 -0.64 -8.75
C CYS A 100 10.69 -2.14 -8.72
N ASN A 101 10.96 -2.67 -7.52
CA ASN A 101 10.78 -4.10 -7.26
C ASN A 101 9.34 -4.54 -7.60
N PRO A 102 9.13 -5.66 -8.32
CA PRO A 102 7.79 -6.15 -8.73
C PRO A 102 6.80 -6.43 -7.59
N ILE A 103 7.27 -6.53 -6.35
CA ILE A 103 6.44 -6.86 -5.19
C ILE A 103 5.71 -5.63 -4.65
N VAL A 104 6.20 -4.43 -4.97
CA VAL A 104 5.60 -3.16 -4.55
C VAL A 104 4.90 -2.48 -5.72
N THR A 105 3.86 -1.70 -5.39
CA THR A 105 3.07 -0.93 -6.36
C THR A 105 3.32 0.57 -6.28
N GLY A 106 3.93 1.03 -5.18
CA GLY A 106 4.30 2.42 -4.94
C GLY A 106 4.82 2.61 -3.53
N GLY A 107 5.11 3.87 -3.17
CA GLY A 107 5.53 4.27 -1.84
C GLY A 107 5.63 5.79 -1.68
N TYR A 108 5.71 6.25 -0.45
CA TYR A 108 5.97 7.64 -0.09
C TYR A 108 7.38 7.82 0.47
N ASP A 109 8.14 8.70 -0.17
CA ASP A 109 9.47 9.11 0.24
C ASP A 109 9.39 10.44 1.00
N SER A 110 9.50 10.36 2.33
CA SER A 110 9.45 11.53 3.21
C SER A 110 10.69 12.45 3.11
N GLU A 111 11.83 11.96 2.60
CA GLU A 111 13.05 12.77 2.45
C GLU A 111 12.92 13.72 1.26
N PHE A 112 12.41 13.21 0.13
CA PHE A 112 12.20 14.01 -1.08
C PHE A 112 10.77 14.57 -1.21
N ASN A 113 9.91 14.24 -0.24
CA ASN A 113 8.48 14.50 -0.24
C ASN A 113 7.83 14.05 -1.56
N GLN A 114 7.99 12.79 -1.95
CA GLN A 114 7.54 12.28 -3.24
C GLN A 114 6.75 10.99 -3.12
N ILE A 115 5.68 10.88 -3.89
CA ILE A 115 4.94 9.64 -4.14
C ILE A 115 5.55 8.96 -5.36
N ILE A 116 5.95 7.72 -5.18
CA ILE A 116 6.45 6.85 -6.24
C ILE A 116 5.35 5.90 -6.64
N ILE A 117 5.11 5.78 -7.95
CA ILE A 117 4.23 4.78 -8.53
C ILE A 117 5.07 3.84 -9.37
N CYS A 118 4.98 2.56 -9.07
CA CYS A 118 5.79 1.54 -9.71
C CYS A 118 5.18 1.17 -11.06
N GLN A 119 5.69 1.75 -12.14
CA GLN A 119 5.10 1.63 -13.49
C GLN A 119 5.04 0.18 -14.01
N ASN A 120 5.95 -0.66 -13.52
CA ASN A 120 6.06 -2.08 -13.84
C ASN A 120 5.11 -2.98 -13.03
N SER A 121 4.41 -2.45 -12.02
CA SER A 121 3.48 -3.19 -11.16
C SER A 121 2.07 -2.59 -11.18
N ALA A 122 1.97 -1.26 -11.27
CA ALA A 122 0.72 -0.49 -11.25
C ALA A 122 0.13 -0.30 -12.65
N HIS A 123 -0.52 -1.34 -13.17
CA HIS A 123 -0.94 -1.38 -14.58
C HIS A 123 -2.28 -0.69 -14.89
N SER A 124 -3.19 -0.61 -13.93
CA SER A 124 -4.55 -0.09 -14.13
C SER A 124 -4.78 1.23 -13.42
N GLU A 125 -5.72 2.02 -13.92
CA GLU A 125 -6.17 3.26 -13.27
C GLU A 125 -6.68 3.01 -11.85
N ASP A 126 -7.44 1.94 -11.61
CA ASP A 126 -7.92 1.58 -10.27
C ASP A 126 -6.78 1.31 -9.29
N MET A 127 -5.73 0.64 -9.75
CA MET A 127 -4.55 0.35 -8.94
C MET A 127 -3.78 1.63 -8.63
N ILE A 128 -3.57 2.47 -9.64
CA ILE A 128 -2.90 3.78 -9.47
C ILE A 128 -3.68 4.69 -8.53
N ARG A 129 -5.02 4.71 -8.61
CA ARG A 129 -5.87 5.44 -7.66
C ARG A 129 -5.70 4.92 -6.24
N GLY A 130 -5.64 3.60 -6.06
CA GLY A 130 -5.41 2.97 -4.76
C GLY A 130 -4.06 3.34 -4.16
N VAL A 131 -2.99 3.26 -4.96
CA VAL A 131 -1.64 3.67 -4.59
C VAL A 131 -1.61 5.15 -4.24
N LEU A 132 -2.08 6.03 -5.14
CA LEU A 132 -2.13 7.48 -4.88
C LEU A 132 -2.86 7.80 -3.58
N LEU A 133 -4.02 7.20 -3.33
CA LEU A 133 -4.75 7.45 -2.09
C LEU A 133 -3.94 7.01 -0.87
N HIS A 134 -3.35 5.81 -0.91
CA HIS A 134 -2.55 5.29 0.19
C HIS A 134 -1.34 6.19 0.49
N GLU A 135 -0.57 6.54 -0.54
CA GLU A 135 0.63 7.38 -0.37
C GLU A 135 0.30 8.84 -0.03
N MET A 136 -0.82 9.37 -0.52
CA MET A 136 -1.29 10.70 -0.12
C MET A 136 -1.70 10.75 1.36
N ILE A 137 -2.16 9.65 1.96
CA ILE A 137 -2.39 9.57 3.41
C ILE A 137 -1.06 9.66 4.16
N HIS A 138 -0.03 8.95 3.73
CA HIS A 138 1.30 9.08 4.32
C HIS A 138 1.86 10.50 4.20
N MET A 139 1.70 11.13 3.03
CA MET A 139 2.10 12.52 2.81
C MET A 139 1.31 13.48 3.71
N PHE A 140 0.00 13.30 3.83
CA PHE A 140 -0.86 14.11 4.71
C PHE A 140 -0.44 13.95 6.17
N ASP A 141 -0.17 12.72 6.60
CA ASP A 141 0.25 12.42 7.97
C ASP A 141 1.60 13.05 8.30
N TYR A 142 2.54 12.98 7.36
CA TYR A 142 3.86 13.59 7.49
C TYR A 142 3.80 15.12 7.52
N CYS A 143 2.93 15.72 6.72
CA CYS A 143 2.72 17.16 6.66
C CYS A 143 2.05 17.72 7.93
N ARG A 144 0.95 17.10 8.34
CA ARG A 144 0.08 17.62 9.39
C ARG A 144 0.55 17.24 10.78
N ASN A 145 1.22 16.10 10.92
CA ASN A 145 1.70 15.60 12.20
C ASN A 145 3.23 15.67 12.26
N LYS A 146 3.78 15.79 13.49
CA LYS A 146 5.23 15.63 13.72
C LYS A 146 5.64 14.16 13.62
N LEU A 147 5.49 13.57 12.43
CA LEU A 147 5.66 12.15 12.17
C LEU A 147 7.16 11.80 12.12
N ASP A 148 7.66 11.18 13.19
CA ASP A 148 8.95 10.48 13.15
C ASP A 148 8.80 9.04 12.63
N VAL A 149 9.20 8.78 11.38
CA VAL A 149 9.16 7.45 10.77
C VAL A 149 10.10 6.43 11.43
N LYS A 150 11.09 6.89 12.22
CA LYS A 150 11.96 6.03 13.03
C LYS A 150 11.31 5.60 14.34
N ASN A 151 10.20 6.22 14.73
CA ASN A 151 9.38 5.73 15.82
C ASN A 151 8.40 4.69 15.28
N ILE A 152 8.51 3.45 15.76
CA ILE A 152 7.69 2.33 15.31
C ILE A 152 6.18 2.57 15.51
N ASP A 153 5.78 3.28 16.56
CA ASP A 153 4.37 3.57 16.86
C ASP A 153 3.81 4.62 15.90
N HIS A 154 4.64 5.58 15.49
CA HIS A 154 4.28 6.57 14.48
C HIS A 154 4.11 5.93 13.10
N LEU A 155 5.06 5.07 12.70
CA LEU A 155 4.94 4.30 11.47
C LEU A 155 3.70 3.41 11.49
N ALA A 156 3.52 2.64 12.57
CA ALA A 156 2.35 1.78 12.75
C ALA A 156 1.04 2.56 12.59
N CYS A 157 0.95 3.77 13.17
CA CYS A 157 -0.23 4.60 13.09
C CYS A 157 -0.55 5.06 11.66
N THR A 158 0.44 5.54 10.91
CA THR A 158 0.22 6.00 9.53
C THR A 158 -0.13 4.84 8.60
N GLU A 159 0.49 3.67 8.78
CA GLU A 159 0.16 2.44 8.05
C GLU A 159 -1.27 1.95 8.34
N ILE A 160 -1.72 2.04 9.59
CA ILE A 160 -3.11 1.74 9.97
C ILE A 160 -4.07 2.69 9.24
N ARG A 161 -3.78 4.00 9.24
CA ARG A 161 -4.64 4.99 8.56
C ARG A 161 -4.67 4.78 7.06
N ALA A 162 -3.52 4.58 6.43
CA ALA A 162 -3.41 4.37 4.99
C ALA A 162 -4.07 3.05 4.54
N ALA A 163 -3.98 1.98 5.35
CA ALA A 163 -4.71 0.73 5.09
C ALA A 163 -6.23 0.88 5.32
N ASN A 164 -6.64 1.56 6.40
CA ASN A 164 -8.03 1.80 6.78
C ASN A 164 -8.79 2.64 5.74
N LEU A 165 -8.19 3.74 5.29
CA LEU A 165 -8.83 4.73 4.42
C LEU A 165 -8.66 4.43 2.92
N GLY A 166 -7.65 3.64 2.55
CA GLY A 166 -7.40 3.21 1.18
C GLY A 166 -7.66 1.72 0.97
N HIS A 167 -6.60 0.92 1.10
CA HIS A 167 -6.57 -0.48 0.66
C HIS A 167 -7.73 -1.36 1.18
N CYS A 168 -7.98 -1.36 2.48
CA CYS A 168 -9.01 -2.20 3.09
C CYS A 168 -10.42 -1.62 2.95
N SER A 169 -10.55 -0.30 2.79
CA SER A 169 -11.82 0.36 2.43
C SER A 169 -12.31 -0.13 1.06
N PHE A 170 -11.39 -0.24 0.09
CA PHE A 170 -11.72 -0.73 -1.25
C PHE A 170 -11.98 -2.23 -1.31
N MET A 171 -11.54 -3.03 -0.36
CA MET A 171 -11.89 -4.44 -0.32
C MET A 171 -13.35 -4.56 0.12
N GLY A 172 -14.28 -4.52 -0.84
CA GLY A 172 -15.67 -4.88 -0.61
C GLY A 172 -15.72 -6.22 0.13
N SER A 173 -16.65 -6.36 1.06
CA SER A 173 -16.78 -7.44 2.05
C SER A 173 -16.95 -8.86 1.49
N LEU A 174 -16.64 -9.11 0.21
CA LEU A 174 -17.03 -10.29 -0.57
C LEU A 174 -15.86 -11.19 -1.01
N LEU A 175 -14.60 -10.82 -0.77
CA LEU A 175 -13.43 -11.58 -1.26
C LEU A 175 -12.85 -12.60 -0.26
N GLN A 176 -13.48 -12.81 0.89
CA GLN A 176 -13.20 -13.96 1.76
C GLN A 176 -14.55 -14.61 2.04
N GLY A 177 -14.77 -15.82 1.49
CA GLY A 177 -16.05 -16.52 1.40
C GLY A 177 -16.67 -16.99 2.73
N ASP A 178 -16.62 -16.15 3.75
CA ASP A 178 -17.07 -16.42 5.13
C ASP A 178 -17.85 -15.22 5.75
N SER A 179 -18.18 -14.20 4.95
CA SER A 179 -18.80 -12.97 5.45
C SER A 179 -20.31 -13.10 5.64
N SER A 180 -20.73 -13.74 6.73
CA SER A 180 -21.98 -13.36 7.39
C SER A 180 -21.99 -11.84 7.66
N PHE A 181 -23.14 -11.17 7.51
CA PHE A 181 -23.32 -9.73 7.78
C PHE A 181 -22.80 -9.28 9.17
N THR A 182 -22.64 -10.22 10.11
CA THR A 182 -22.13 -10.00 11.47
C THR A 182 -20.61 -9.82 11.55
N ASN A 183 -19.81 -10.16 10.54
CA ASN A 183 -18.33 -10.17 10.63
C ASN A 183 -17.63 -9.02 9.89
N ILE A 184 -18.35 -8.19 9.13
CA ILE A 184 -17.75 -7.17 8.22
C ILE A 184 -16.77 -6.22 8.95
N LYS A 185 -17.13 -5.76 10.15
CA LYS A 185 -16.28 -4.86 10.94
C LYS A 185 -14.98 -5.54 11.38
N ALA A 186 -15.08 -6.79 11.85
CA ALA A 186 -13.91 -7.54 12.29
C ALA A 186 -13.05 -7.97 11.08
N THR A 187 -13.65 -8.34 9.95
CA THR A 187 -12.92 -8.59 8.69
C THR A 187 -12.13 -7.35 8.25
N HIS A 188 -12.72 -6.16 8.32
CA HIS A 188 -12.03 -4.93 7.97
C HIS A 188 -10.87 -4.62 8.93
N GLN A 189 -11.10 -4.74 10.24
CA GLN A 189 -10.02 -4.56 11.23
C GLN A 189 -8.87 -5.54 11.02
N ASN A 190 -9.17 -6.81 10.73
CA ASN A 190 -8.16 -7.83 10.44
C ASN A 190 -7.36 -7.49 9.17
N CYS A 191 -8.02 -7.00 8.11
CA CYS A 191 -7.32 -6.51 6.92
C CYS A 191 -6.35 -5.38 7.28
N VAL A 192 -6.81 -4.37 8.03
CA VAL A 192 -5.99 -3.21 8.41
C VAL A 192 -4.79 -3.63 9.26
N LYS A 193 -5.02 -4.44 10.31
CA LYS A 193 -3.94 -4.96 11.16
C LYS A 193 -2.92 -5.77 10.36
N HIS A 194 -3.40 -6.64 9.47
CA HIS A 194 -2.54 -7.48 8.65
C HIS A 194 -1.65 -6.64 7.71
N LYS A 195 -2.23 -5.67 7.00
CA LYS A 195 -1.49 -4.81 6.07
C LYS A 195 -0.47 -3.94 6.80
N ALA A 196 -0.90 -3.25 7.86
CA ALA A 196 -0.01 -2.37 8.61
C ALA A 196 1.15 -3.14 9.27
N ARG A 197 0.90 -4.36 9.78
CA ARG A 197 1.96 -5.24 10.31
C ARG A 197 3.01 -5.58 9.25
N LEU A 198 2.59 -5.92 8.02
CA LEU A 198 3.52 -6.23 6.93
C LEU A 198 4.41 -5.02 6.59
N SER A 199 3.82 -3.83 6.49
CA SER A 199 4.58 -2.60 6.23
C SER A 199 5.57 -2.27 7.35
N VAL A 200 5.16 -2.39 8.62
CA VAL A 200 6.05 -2.12 9.77
C VAL A 200 7.23 -3.10 9.79
N MET A 201 6.97 -4.40 9.56
CA MET A 201 8.02 -5.41 9.47
C MET A 201 9.00 -5.11 8.33
N ALA A 202 8.49 -4.67 7.18
CA ALA A 202 9.28 -4.32 6.02
C ALA A 202 10.25 -3.16 6.28
N VAL A 203 9.74 -2.08 6.87
CA VAL A 203 10.48 -0.82 7.04
C VAL A 203 11.46 -0.90 8.22
N HIS A 204 11.01 -1.39 9.39
CA HIS A 204 11.84 -1.47 10.60
C HIS A 204 12.61 -2.77 10.74
N LYS A 205 12.37 -3.76 9.88
CA LYS A 205 13.03 -5.09 9.92
C LYS A 205 12.92 -5.76 11.29
N VAL A 206 11.74 -5.65 11.91
CA VAL A 206 11.43 -6.23 13.22
C VAL A 206 10.68 -7.55 13.09
N SER A 207 10.66 -8.32 14.19
CA SER A 207 9.87 -9.54 14.26
C SER A 207 8.36 -9.24 14.20
N LYS A 208 7.59 -10.28 13.87
CA LYS A 208 6.13 -10.20 13.80
C LYS A 208 5.53 -9.72 15.12
N GLU A 209 6.03 -10.22 16.24
CA GLU A 209 5.53 -9.95 17.59
C GLU A 209 5.75 -8.48 17.97
N VAL A 210 6.91 -7.92 17.62
CA VAL A 210 7.22 -6.50 17.85
C VAL A 210 6.31 -5.60 17.03
N ALA A 211 6.09 -5.94 15.75
CA ALA A 211 5.19 -5.21 14.88
C ALA A 211 3.73 -5.28 15.37
N GLU A 212 3.25 -6.46 15.77
CA GLU A 212 1.90 -6.64 16.33
C GLU A 212 1.71 -5.84 17.61
N ALA A 213 2.69 -5.87 18.52
CA ALA A 213 2.63 -5.07 19.75
C ALA A 213 2.54 -3.56 19.45
N ALA A 214 3.28 -3.05 18.45
CA ALA A 214 3.20 -1.66 18.03
C ALA A 214 1.83 -1.31 17.44
N ILE A 215 1.30 -2.17 16.58
CA ILE A 215 -0.04 -2.02 16.00
C ILE A 215 -1.09 -1.95 17.12
N GLU A 216 -1.12 -2.90 18.06
CA GLU A 216 -2.13 -2.92 19.13
C GLU A 216 -2.07 -1.68 20.04
N ARG A 217 -0.87 -1.15 20.32
CA ARG A 217 -0.71 0.07 21.14
C ARG A 217 -1.45 1.27 20.54
N VAL A 218 -1.42 1.43 19.22
CA VAL A 218 -1.94 2.61 18.54
C VAL A 218 -3.28 2.36 17.81
N PHE A 219 -3.69 1.10 17.66
CA PHE A 219 -4.79 0.68 16.78
C PHE A 219 -6.08 1.45 17.03
N THR A 220 -6.56 1.49 18.27
CA THR A 220 -7.84 2.15 18.59
C THR A 220 -7.85 3.62 18.21
N LYS A 221 -6.73 4.33 18.40
CA LYS A 221 -6.63 5.74 18.03
C LYS A 221 -6.60 5.89 16.51
N CYS A 222 -5.65 5.23 15.85
CA CYS A 222 -5.37 5.44 14.43
C CYS A 222 -6.44 4.83 13.50
N TYR A 223 -7.11 3.75 13.92
CA TYR A 223 -8.20 3.15 13.17
C TYR A 223 -9.50 3.98 13.18
N ASN A 224 -9.71 4.74 14.26
CA ASN A 224 -10.88 5.61 14.41
C ASN A 224 -10.65 7.03 13.86
N ASP A 225 -9.40 7.40 13.60
CA ASP A 225 -9.08 8.59 12.84
C ASP A 225 -9.41 8.38 11.35
N LEU A 226 -10.35 9.19 10.85
CA LEU A 226 -10.80 9.12 9.47
C LEU A 226 -10.38 10.33 8.64
N GLU A 227 -9.63 11.26 9.20
CA GLU A 227 -9.11 12.42 8.47
C GLU A 227 -8.06 11.96 7.43
N PRO A 228 -8.02 12.56 6.23
CA PRO A 228 -8.83 13.67 5.73
C PRO A 228 -10.13 13.28 5.02
N ILE A 229 -10.42 11.99 4.86
CA ILE A 229 -11.57 11.53 4.06
C ILE A 229 -12.90 11.66 4.80
N GLY A 230 -12.87 11.52 6.13
CA GLY A 230 -14.05 11.53 7.01
C GLY A 230 -14.87 10.25 7.02
N ARG A 231 -14.54 9.27 6.16
CA ARG A 231 -15.30 8.02 6.01
C ARG A 231 -14.45 6.90 5.41
N ARG A 232 -14.88 5.66 5.66
CA ARG A 232 -14.36 4.46 4.96
C ARG A 232 -15.10 4.28 3.65
N ILE A 233 -14.37 4.25 2.54
CA ILE A 233 -14.95 4.27 1.18
C ILE A 233 -15.28 2.86 0.74
N ARG A 234 -16.55 2.54 0.50
CA ARG A 234 -16.91 1.24 -0.07
C ARG A 234 -16.69 1.24 -1.59
N ARG A 235 -16.22 0.11 -2.14
CA ARG A 235 -16.19 -0.08 -3.59
C ARG A 235 -17.59 -0.03 -4.19
N ASN A 236 -17.68 0.48 -5.42
CA ASN A 236 -18.91 0.60 -6.20
C ASN A 236 -20.05 1.33 -5.47
N SER A 237 -19.71 2.35 -4.67
CA SER A 237 -20.66 3.19 -3.96
C SER A 237 -20.45 4.68 -4.30
N PHE A 238 -21.39 5.52 -3.86
CA PHE A 238 -21.27 6.98 -3.93
C PHE A 238 -20.42 7.57 -2.79
N ASP A 239 -19.63 6.76 -2.07
CA ASP A 239 -18.87 7.25 -0.93
C ASP A 239 -17.73 8.20 -1.36
N MET A 240 -17.07 7.99 -2.51
CA MET A 240 -16.02 8.92 -2.98
C MET A 240 -16.56 10.31 -3.37
N PRO A 241 -17.58 10.43 -4.25
CA PRO A 241 -18.14 11.74 -4.56
C PRO A 241 -18.71 12.45 -3.33
N ARG A 242 -19.30 11.69 -2.40
CA ARG A 242 -19.84 12.24 -1.16
C ARG A 242 -18.73 12.76 -0.23
N ALA A 243 -17.64 12.01 -0.06
CA ALA A 243 -16.48 12.48 0.71
C ALA A 243 -15.91 13.77 0.11
N TYR A 244 -15.77 13.83 -1.22
CA TYR A 244 -15.32 15.04 -1.91
C TYR A 244 -16.26 16.23 -1.65
N ALA A 245 -17.57 16.03 -1.80
CA ALA A 245 -18.57 17.07 -1.56
C ALA A 245 -18.62 17.55 -0.11
N GLU A 246 -18.20 16.71 0.85
CA GLU A 246 -18.14 17.05 2.28
C GLU A 246 -16.78 17.63 2.70
N GLY A 247 -15.80 17.74 1.79
CA GLY A 247 -14.46 18.24 2.11
C GLY A 247 -14.45 19.63 2.75
N TYR A 248 -15.39 20.50 2.36
CA TYR A 248 -15.55 21.83 2.96
C TYR A 248 -15.88 21.80 4.46
N LEU A 249 -16.50 20.72 4.97
CA LEU A 249 -16.80 20.56 6.40
C LEU A 249 -15.52 20.41 7.23
N TYR A 250 -14.42 20.00 6.61
CA TYR A 250 -13.09 19.91 7.20
C TYR A 250 -12.25 21.16 6.95
N GLY A 251 -12.83 22.20 6.33
CA GLY A 251 -12.14 23.43 5.97
C GLY A 251 -11.23 23.30 4.74
N TYR A 252 -11.43 22.27 3.91
CA TYR A 252 -10.64 22.11 2.69
C TYR A 252 -11.17 22.99 1.56
N ASP A 253 -10.25 23.63 0.84
CA ASP A 253 -10.52 24.35 -0.40
C ASP A 253 -10.47 23.37 -1.59
N MET A 254 -11.63 23.11 -2.19
CA MET A 254 -11.92 21.97 -3.08
C MET A 254 -11.94 22.29 -4.58
#